data_AF-A0A4S3JVA1-F1
#
_entry.id   AF-A0A4S3JVA1-F1
#
_cell.length_a   1.000
_cell.length_b   1.000
_cell.length_c   1.000
_cell.angle_alpha   90.00
_cell.angle_beta   90.00
_cell.angle_gamma   90.00
#
_symmetry.space_group_name_H-M   'P 1'
#
loop_
_entity.id
_entity.type
_entity.pdbx_description
1 polymer ?
#
loop_
_entity_poly.entity_id
_entity_poly.type
_entity_poly.pdbx_seq_one_letter_code
_entity_poly.pdbx_strand_id
1 'polypeptide(L)'
;MGPQTKKRKVSKIEEINFDHDDRHQFLTGFRKRKQQRIKRAQEVAEQKNREAKREEKKRIRQERTADFQRALEEHRKQLKRLQGENSDSDGSNSERDSDEGGDQEWEGFTEPPAVDYEAEYIDEDKYTTVTVEEMDPSKEGLMEAQEDASDEDAQTTSKSDPKTEQSVGKTKKRIADSKPKKKKKKFRYENKEERKLLRAKERLSNHRKAQARRER
;
A
#
# COMPACT_ATOMS: atom_id res chain seq x y z
N MET A 1 5.17 36.81 27.23
CA MET A 1 6.53 36.32 26.88
C MET A 1 6.40 35.13 25.94
N GLY A 2 7.13 35.10 24.83
CA GLY A 2 7.16 33.96 23.90
C GLY A 2 8.13 32.85 24.36
N PRO A 3 8.02 31.61 23.85
CA PRO A 3 8.90 30.52 24.25
C PRO A 3 10.34 30.76 23.78
N GLN A 4 11.28 30.58 24.72
CA GLN A 4 12.73 30.73 24.52
C GLN A 4 13.22 29.71 23.48
N THR A 5 13.67 30.16 22.31
CA THR A 5 14.15 29.25 21.25
C THR A 5 15.54 28.70 21.59
N LYS A 6 15.57 27.51 22.22
CA LYS A 6 16.81 26.77 22.49
C LYS A 6 17.51 26.43 21.16
N LYS A 7 18.48 27.26 20.76
CA LYS A 7 19.35 27.01 19.61
C LYS A 7 20.06 25.66 19.84
N ARG A 8 19.99 24.74 18.87
CA ARG A 8 20.69 23.46 18.96
C ARG A 8 22.20 23.73 19.03
N LYS A 9 22.87 23.15 20.02
CA LYS A 9 24.33 23.11 20.08
C LYS A 9 24.80 22.18 18.96
N VAL A 10 25.31 22.76 17.88
CA VAL A 10 26.01 22.00 16.83
C VAL A 10 27.48 21.90 17.26
N SER A 11 28.11 20.74 17.07
CA SER A 11 29.55 20.61 17.28
C SER A 11 30.30 21.60 16.38
N LYS A 12 31.28 22.31 16.95
CA LYS A 12 32.26 23.04 16.13
C LYS A 12 33.09 21.98 15.40
N ILE A 13 33.18 22.11 14.08
CA ILE A 13 34.10 21.34 13.26
C ILE A 13 35.44 22.08 13.33
N GLU A 14 36.52 21.37 13.64
CA GLU A 14 37.84 21.96 13.90
C GLU A 14 38.55 22.33 12.60
N GLU A 15 38.40 21.50 11.55
CA GLU A 15 39.01 21.72 10.23
C GLU A 15 38.00 21.47 9.10
N ILE A 16 38.05 22.28 8.03
CA ILE A 16 37.17 22.15 6.85
C ILE A 16 38.03 22.02 5.61
N ASN A 17 38.13 20.81 5.08
CA ASN A 17 38.75 20.57 3.78
C ASN A 17 37.83 21.01 2.65
N PHE A 18 38.33 21.91 1.79
CA PHE A 18 37.62 22.40 0.61
C PHE A 18 38.24 21.83 -0.65
N ASP A 19 37.66 20.74 -1.16
CA ASP A 19 37.99 20.27 -2.50
C ASP A 19 37.33 21.18 -3.56
N HIS A 20 38.13 21.61 -4.52
CA HIS A 20 37.73 22.47 -5.62
C HIS A 20 36.82 21.74 -6.63
N ASP A 21 37.02 20.44 -6.83
CA ASP A 21 36.21 19.64 -7.76
C ASP A 21 34.81 19.39 -7.18
N ASP A 22 34.71 19.02 -5.91
CA ASP A 22 33.44 18.92 -5.19
C ASP A 22 32.71 20.27 -5.14
N ARG A 23 33.44 21.39 -4.95
CA ARG A 23 32.87 22.74 -5.07
C ARG A 23 32.35 23.03 -6.48
N HIS A 24 33.06 22.61 -7.53
CA HIS A 24 32.62 22.79 -8.91
C HIS A 24 31.39 21.93 -9.25
N GLN A 25 31.36 20.65 -8.82
CA GLN A 25 30.18 19.79 -8.91
C GLN A 25 29.00 20.33 -8.07
N PHE A 26 29.28 21.00 -6.95
CA PHE A 26 28.26 21.71 -6.18
C PHE A 26 27.73 22.93 -6.95
N LEU A 27 28.58 23.76 -7.56
CA LEU A 27 28.11 24.94 -8.29
C LEU A 27 27.42 24.62 -9.63
N THR A 28 27.74 23.50 -10.28
CA THR A 28 27.15 23.13 -11.59
C THR A 28 26.04 22.06 -11.46
N GLY A 29 26.19 21.09 -10.56
CA GLY A 29 25.34 19.90 -10.43
C GLY A 29 23.98 20.08 -9.76
N PHE A 30 23.36 21.27 -9.80
CA PHE A 30 22.11 21.57 -9.08
C PHE A 30 20.97 20.59 -9.37
N ARG A 31 20.82 20.15 -10.64
CA ARG A 31 19.82 19.14 -11.04
C ARG A 31 20.11 17.78 -10.41
N LYS A 32 21.36 17.32 -10.45
CA LYS A 32 21.82 16.07 -9.80
C LYS A 32 21.51 16.11 -8.30
N ARG A 33 21.87 17.18 -7.59
CA ARG A 33 21.58 17.34 -6.14
C ARG A 33 20.10 17.53 -5.80
N LYS A 34 19.28 18.04 -6.73
CA LYS A 34 17.81 18.05 -6.55
C LYS A 34 17.26 16.62 -6.64
N GLN A 35 17.69 15.85 -7.65
CA GLN A 35 17.31 14.45 -7.81
C GLN A 35 17.78 13.57 -6.64
N GLN A 36 19.03 13.72 -6.19
CA GLN A 36 19.55 13.02 -5.00
C GLN A 36 18.75 13.33 -3.73
N ARG A 37 18.31 14.58 -3.52
CA ARG A 37 17.44 14.94 -2.39
C ARG A 37 16.05 14.31 -2.49
N ILE A 38 15.50 14.19 -3.70
CA ILE A 38 14.22 13.49 -3.93
C ILE A 38 14.39 12.00 -3.64
N LYS A 39 15.41 11.35 -4.21
CA LYS A 39 15.73 9.92 -3.97
C LYS A 39 15.95 9.63 -2.48
N ARG A 40 16.79 10.41 -1.79
CA ARG A 40 17.01 10.26 -0.35
C ARG A 40 15.74 10.45 0.48
N ALA A 41 14.82 11.31 0.05
CA ALA A 41 13.52 11.46 0.73
C ALA A 41 12.61 10.25 0.49
N GLN A 42 12.65 9.64 -0.70
CA GLN A 42 11.95 8.39 -1.01
C GLN A 42 12.53 7.22 -0.21
N GLU A 43 13.86 7.03 -0.24
CA GLU A 43 14.60 6.00 0.52
C GLU A 43 14.28 6.06 2.03
N VAL A 44 14.28 7.26 2.63
CA VAL A 44 13.93 7.44 4.06
C VAL A 44 12.45 7.15 4.33
N ALA A 45 11.55 7.42 3.39
CA ALA A 45 10.13 7.05 3.53
C ALA A 45 9.93 5.53 3.41
N GLU A 46 10.63 4.87 2.48
CA GLU A 46 10.62 3.42 2.29
C GLU A 46 11.19 2.68 3.50
N GLN A 47 12.33 3.14 4.05
CA GLN A 47 12.91 2.60 5.29
C GLN A 47 11.91 2.66 6.45
N LYS A 48 11.30 3.83 6.69
CA LYS A 48 10.29 4.00 7.74
C LYS A 48 9.04 3.14 7.51
N ASN A 49 8.58 3.00 6.27
CA ASN A 49 7.46 2.13 5.94
C ASN A 49 7.80 0.65 6.19
N ARG A 50 9.04 0.22 5.91
CA ARG A 50 9.53 -1.14 6.17
C ARG A 50 9.66 -1.42 7.67
N GLU A 51 10.14 -0.44 8.44
CA GLU A 51 10.20 -0.51 9.90
C GLU A 51 8.80 -0.59 10.52
N ALA A 52 7.88 0.30 10.14
CA ALA A 52 6.50 0.29 10.60
C ALA A 52 5.79 -1.05 10.32
N LYS A 53 5.92 -1.59 9.09
CA LYS A 53 5.38 -2.92 8.75
C LYS A 53 6.01 -4.06 9.57
N ARG A 54 7.28 -3.94 9.97
CA ARG A 54 7.96 -4.93 10.83
C ARG A 54 7.44 -4.85 12.27
N GLU A 55 7.26 -3.64 12.79
CA GLU A 55 6.67 -3.41 14.12
C GLU A 55 5.21 -3.87 14.19
N GLU A 56 4.40 -3.56 13.20
CA GLU A 56 3.01 -4.01 13.05
C GLU A 56 2.93 -5.54 13.07
N LYS A 57 3.73 -6.23 12.23
CA LYS A 57 3.80 -7.71 12.26
C LYS A 57 4.28 -8.26 13.60
N LYS A 58 5.14 -7.55 14.33
CA LYS A 58 5.56 -7.93 15.69
C LYS A 58 4.41 -7.78 16.69
N ARG A 59 3.64 -6.69 16.62
CA ARG A 59 2.44 -6.48 17.47
C ARG A 59 1.39 -7.54 17.23
N ILE A 60 1.01 -7.80 15.98
CA ILE A 60 0.03 -8.85 15.62
C ILE A 60 0.48 -10.23 16.14
N ARG A 61 1.78 -10.55 16.09
CA ARG A 61 2.31 -11.78 16.69
C ARG A 61 2.18 -11.79 18.21
N GLN A 62 2.52 -10.68 18.88
CA GLN A 62 2.42 -10.54 20.34
C GLN A 62 0.97 -10.63 20.83
N GLU A 63 0.04 -9.96 20.13
CA GLU A 63 -1.41 -10.03 20.36
C GLU A 63 -1.89 -11.48 20.25
N ARG A 64 -1.64 -12.16 19.12
CA ARG A 64 -1.99 -13.58 18.95
C ARG A 64 -1.41 -14.50 20.02
N THR A 65 -0.16 -14.28 20.46
CA THR A 65 0.43 -15.09 21.54
C THR A 65 -0.21 -14.81 22.89
N ALA A 66 -0.60 -13.57 23.18
CA ALA A 66 -1.27 -13.20 24.41
C ALA A 66 -2.71 -13.74 24.45
N ASP A 67 -3.44 -13.65 23.33
CA ASP A 67 -4.78 -14.23 23.17
C ASP A 67 -4.75 -15.76 23.35
N PHE A 68 -3.75 -16.44 22.77
CA PHE A 68 -3.56 -17.88 22.96
C PHE A 68 -3.22 -18.26 24.41
N GLN A 69 -2.32 -17.51 25.07
CA GLN A 69 -2.01 -17.70 26.49
C GLN A 69 -3.26 -17.52 27.37
N ARG A 70 -4.04 -16.46 27.11
CA ARG A 70 -5.30 -16.21 27.79
C ARG A 70 -6.31 -17.33 27.57
N ALA A 71 -6.46 -17.83 26.35
CA ALA A 71 -7.33 -18.97 26.05
C ALA A 71 -6.90 -20.24 26.81
N LEU A 72 -5.59 -20.51 26.91
CA LEU A 72 -5.07 -21.62 27.73
C LEU A 72 -5.31 -21.42 29.22
N GLU A 73 -5.19 -20.20 29.75
CA GLU A 73 -5.50 -19.89 31.15
C GLU A 73 -7.00 -20.03 31.45
N GLU A 74 -7.87 -19.55 30.55
CA GLU A 74 -9.32 -19.71 30.67
C GLU A 74 -9.72 -21.20 30.60
N HIS A 75 -9.13 -21.99 29.69
CA HIS A 75 -9.33 -23.44 29.59
C HIS A 75 -8.83 -24.18 30.85
N ARG A 76 -7.61 -23.89 31.33
CA ARG A 76 -7.09 -24.44 32.59
C ARG A 76 -7.99 -24.11 33.79
N LYS A 77 -8.57 -22.91 33.82
CA LYS A 77 -9.52 -22.48 34.84
C LYS A 77 -10.87 -23.20 34.73
N GLN A 78 -11.33 -23.53 33.52
CA GLN A 78 -12.52 -24.37 33.29
C GLN A 78 -12.26 -25.81 33.76
N LEU A 79 -11.15 -26.43 33.35
CA LEU A 79 -10.76 -27.76 33.82
C LEU A 79 -10.63 -27.81 35.35
N LYS A 80 -9.99 -26.81 35.98
CA LYS A 80 -9.88 -26.75 37.44
C LYS A 80 -11.23 -26.57 38.15
N ARG A 81 -12.21 -25.91 37.52
CA ARG A 81 -13.59 -25.84 38.04
C ARG A 81 -14.27 -27.21 37.99
N LEU A 82 -14.24 -27.88 36.84
CA LEU A 82 -14.81 -29.21 36.65
C LEU A 82 -14.12 -30.26 37.56
N GLN A 83 -12.80 -30.19 37.72
CA GLN A 83 -12.06 -31.06 38.64
C GLN A 83 -12.40 -30.76 40.11
N GLY A 84 -12.58 -29.49 40.48
CA GLY A 84 -13.01 -29.11 41.82
C GLY A 84 -14.44 -29.56 42.14
N GLU A 85 -15.35 -29.46 41.16
CA GLU A 85 -16.74 -29.89 41.25
C GLU A 85 -16.87 -31.43 41.31
N ASN A 86 -16.03 -32.16 40.56
CA ASN A 86 -15.93 -33.62 40.66
C ASN A 86 -15.16 -34.09 41.92
N SER A 87 -14.39 -33.25 42.59
CA SER A 87 -13.60 -33.64 43.78
C SER A 87 -14.44 -33.89 45.03
N ASP A 88 -15.68 -33.43 45.07
CA ASP A 88 -16.67 -33.75 46.11
C ASP A 88 -17.56 -34.96 45.72
N SER A 89 -17.32 -35.59 44.56
CA SER A 89 -18.12 -36.69 44.01
C SER A 89 -17.32 -38.01 43.86
N ASP A 90 -16.80 -38.47 44.99
CA ASP A 90 -16.33 -39.84 45.28
C ASP A 90 -15.14 -40.41 44.47
N GLY A 91 -14.33 -41.23 45.12
CA GLY A 91 -13.09 -41.76 44.57
C GLY A 91 -13.31 -43.08 43.82
N SER A 92 -13.01 -43.10 42.52
CA SER A 92 -12.63 -44.34 41.84
C SER A 92 -11.81 -44.11 40.56
N ASN A 93 -10.62 -44.70 40.56
CA ASN A 93 -10.05 -45.45 39.44
C ASN A 93 -10.25 -44.91 38.00
N SER A 94 -9.19 -44.35 37.41
CA SER A 94 -8.42 -45.13 36.43
C SER A 94 -7.10 -44.43 36.12
N GLU A 95 -6.01 -45.00 36.63
CA GLU A 95 -4.74 -44.93 35.91
C GLU A 95 -5.02 -45.59 34.54
N ARG A 96 -4.99 -44.83 33.46
CA ARG A 96 -4.91 -45.41 32.12
C ARG A 96 -3.98 -44.57 31.26
N ASP A 97 -2.72 -44.77 31.58
CA ASP A 97 -1.66 -44.75 30.58
C ASP A 97 -2.14 -45.51 29.34
N SER A 98 -2.19 -44.81 28.23
CA SER A 98 -2.39 -45.37 26.89
C SER A 98 -1.55 -44.52 25.97
N ASP A 99 -0.24 -44.69 26.15
CA ASP A 99 0.78 -44.58 25.12
C ASP A 99 0.40 -45.53 23.97
N GLU A 100 -0.58 -45.10 23.19
CA GLU A 100 -0.92 -45.67 21.89
C GLU A 100 -0.38 -44.67 20.87
N GLY A 101 0.92 -44.80 20.59
CA GLY A 101 1.61 -44.12 19.49
C GLY A 101 1.08 -44.61 18.14
N GLY A 102 -0.20 -44.39 17.89
CA GLY A 102 -0.84 -44.66 16.61
C GLY A 102 -0.33 -43.66 15.60
N ASP A 103 0.52 -44.14 14.70
CA ASP A 103 0.96 -43.44 13.51
C ASP A 103 -0.26 -43.12 12.62
N GLN A 104 -0.97 -42.03 12.93
CA GLN A 104 -1.90 -41.39 12.00
C GLN A 104 -1.07 -40.72 10.90
N GLU A 105 -0.52 -41.57 10.02
CA GLU A 105 -0.04 -41.17 8.71
C GLU A 105 -1.15 -40.34 8.05
N TRP A 106 -0.80 -39.12 7.69
CA TRP A 106 -1.74 -38.12 7.23
C TRP A 106 -2.30 -38.54 5.86
N GLU A 107 -3.48 -39.16 5.88
CA GLU A 107 -4.29 -39.44 4.70
C GLU A 107 -4.59 -38.10 4.02
N GLY A 108 -3.90 -37.85 2.90
CA GLY A 108 -3.97 -36.58 2.19
C GLY A 108 -5.38 -36.26 1.71
N PHE A 109 -5.66 -34.99 1.44
CA PHE A 109 -6.96 -34.57 0.91
C PHE A 109 -7.33 -35.38 -0.34
N THR A 110 -8.55 -35.92 -0.36
CA THR A 110 -9.13 -36.48 -1.58
C THR A 110 -9.10 -35.43 -2.68
N GLU A 111 -8.47 -35.77 -3.80
CA GLU A 111 -8.34 -34.91 -4.97
C GLU A 111 -9.73 -34.37 -5.38
N PRO A 112 -9.92 -33.04 -5.46
CA PRO A 112 -11.20 -32.47 -5.87
C PRO A 112 -11.50 -32.86 -7.33
N PRO A 113 -12.78 -32.94 -7.73
CA PRO A 113 -13.12 -33.17 -9.13
C PRO A 113 -12.59 -32.02 -9.99
N ALA A 114 -11.99 -32.36 -11.14
CA ALA A 114 -11.35 -31.41 -12.05
C ALA A 114 -12.23 -30.19 -12.32
N VAL A 115 -11.70 -29.00 -12.02
CA VAL A 115 -12.42 -27.73 -11.95
C VAL A 115 -12.46 -27.00 -13.30
N ASP A 116 -12.57 -27.75 -14.40
CA ASP A 116 -12.76 -27.23 -15.75
C ASP A 116 -14.26 -26.92 -15.98
N TYR A 117 -14.69 -25.70 -15.65
CA TYR A 117 -16.06 -25.26 -15.95
C TYR A 117 -16.12 -23.84 -16.52
N GLU A 118 -16.96 -23.66 -17.54
CA GLU A 118 -17.23 -22.39 -18.18
C GLU A 118 -18.34 -21.64 -17.44
N ALA A 119 -18.09 -20.39 -17.04
CA ALA A 119 -19.10 -19.54 -16.42
C ALA A 119 -19.49 -18.39 -17.37
N GLU A 120 -20.73 -18.42 -17.86
CA GLU A 120 -21.33 -17.31 -18.62
C GLU A 120 -21.77 -16.19 -17.66
N TYR A 121 -21.12 -15.02 -17.74
CA TYR A 121 -21.56 -13.82 -17.04
C TYR A 121 -22.26 -12.85 -18.00
N ILE A 122 -23.53 -12.55 -17.71
CA ILE A 122 -24.37 -11.61 -18.45
C ILE A 122 -24.51 -10.33 -17.62
N ASP A 123 -23.74 -9.31 -17.96
CA ASP A 123 -23.98 -7.93 -17.54
C ASP A 123 -24.88 -7.24 -18.57
N GLU A 124 -25.69 -6.25 -18.15
CA GLU A 124 -26.77 -5.64 -18.96
C GLU A 124 -26.35 -5.12 -20.35
N ASP A 125 -25.06 -4.77 -20.53
CA ASP A 125 -24.46 -4.30 -21.79
C ASP A 125 -23.27 -5.17 -22.27
N LYS A 126 -22.93 -6.29 -21.60
CA LYS A 126 -21.73 -7.09 -21.88
C LYS A 126 -21.88 -8.58 -21.58
N TYR A 127 -21.60 -9.40 -22.59
CA TYR A 127 -21.42 -10.84 -22.45
C TYR A 127 -19.93 -11.13 -22.32
N THR A 128 -19.51 -11.75 -21.21
CA THR A 128 -18.14 -12.21 -21.00
C THR A 128 -18.16 -13.60 -20.38
N THR A 129 -17.52 -14.55 -21.07
CA THR A 129 -17.24 -15.88 -20.53
C THR A 129 -15.93 -15.85 -19.74
N VAL A 130 -15.90 -16.55 -18.61
CA VAL A 130 -14.68 -16.80 -17.85
C VAL A 130 -14.47 -18.31 -17.82
N THR A 131 -13.39 -18.76 -18.43
CA THR A 131 -12.90 -20.14 -18.32
C THR A 131 -11.97 -20.25 -17.11
N VAL A 132 -12.12 -21.33 -16.36
CA VAL A 132 -11.18 -21.73 -15.30
C VAL A 132 -10.63 -23.08 -15.75
N GLU A 133 -9.30 -23.17 -15.86
CA GLU A 133 -8.57 -24.37 -16.25
C GLU A 133 -7.56 -24.73 -15.16
N GLU A 134 -7.36 -26.01 -14.90
CA GLU A 134 -6.43 -26.48 -13.87
C GLU A 134 -4.96 -26.30 -14.27
N MET A 135 -4.23 -25.46 -13.53
CA MET A 135 -2.82 -25.15 -13.80
C MET A 135 -1.89 -25.93 -12.88
N ASP A 136 -1.16 -26.90 -13.44
CA ASP A 136 -0.27 -27.81 -12.70
C ASP A 136 1.00 -27.07 -12.19
N PRO A 137 1.19 -26.91 -10.86
CA PRO A 137 2.25 -26.09 -10.29
C PRO A 137 3.67 -26.64 -10.50
N SER A 138 3.79 -27.87 -11.01
CA SER A 138 5.07 -28.57 -11.18
C SER A 138 5.72 -28.36 -12.54
N LYS A 139 5.00 -27.78 -13.53
CA LYS A 139 5.45 -27.77 -14.93
C LYS A 139 5.14 -26.48 -15.68
N GLU A 140 6.15 -25.61 -15.73
CA GLU A 140 6.49 -24.65 -16.82
C GLU A 140 5.51 -23.50 -17.15
N GLY A 141 4.18 -23.68 -17.08
CA GLY A 141 3.19 -22.70 -17.56
C GLY A 141 3.20 -21.33 -16.86
N LEU A 142 3.74 -21.23 -15.63
CA LEU A 142 3.87 -19.94 -14.94
C LEU A 142 4.94 -19.03 -15.57
N MET A 143 5.82 -19.58 -16.41
CA MET A 143 6.83 -18.80 -17.15
C MET A 143 6.39 -18.51 -18.59
N GLU A 144 5.70 -19.44 -19.23
CA GLU A 144 5.20 -19.34 -20.62
C GLU A 144 4.26 -18.12 -20.81
N ALA A 145 3.37 -17.87 -19.84
CA ALA A 145 2.45 -16.73 -19.85
C ALA A 145 3.12 -15.32 -19.82
N GLN A 146 4.45 -15.23 -19.68
CA GLN A 146 5.20 -13.98 -19.80
C GLN A 146 5.89 -13.81 -21.17
N GLU A 147 6.05 -14.87 -21.95
CA GLU A 147 6.77 -14.84 -23.23
C GLU A 147 5.79 -14.62 -24.40
N ASP A 148 4.65 -15.31 -24.42
CA ASP A 148 3.62 -15.17 -25.49
C ASP A 148 2.83 -13.84 -25.45
N ALA A 149 3.02 -13.03 -24.40
CA ALA A 149 2.47 -11.68 -24.32
C ALA A 149 3.33 -10.61 -25.05
N SER A 150 4.37 -11.02 -25.79
CA SER A 150 5.43 -10.10 -26.25
C SER A 150 5.75 -10.06 -27.75
N ASP A 151 5.13 -10.88 -28.60
CA ASP A 151 5.26 -10.76 -30.06
C ASP A 151 4.01 -11.28 -30.81
N GLU A 152 3.12 -10.37 -31.25
CA GLU A 152 2.11 -10.50 -32.32
C GLU A 152 1.19 -9.24 -32.32
N ASP A 153 1.74 -8.05 -32.63
CA ASP A 153 0.95 -6.94 -33.23
C ASP A 153 1.83 -5.75 -33.68
N ALA A 154 2.65 -5.94 -34.74
CA ALA A 154 3.55 -4.88 -35.23
C ALA A 154 3.87 -4.88 -36.75
N GLN A 155 2.86 -4.79 -37.62
CA GLN A 155 2.95 -4.11 -38.94
C GLN A 155 1.54 -3.97 -39.56
N THR A 156 1.08 -2.83 -40.09
CA THR A 156 1.62 -1.97 -41.16
C THR A 156 0.94 -0.57 -41.06
N THR A 157 1.26 0.56 -41.72
CA THR A 157 2.40 1.15 -42.47
C THR A 157 2.12 2.69 -42.52
N SER A 158 3.00 3.64 -42.86
CA SER A 158 4.41 3.70 -43.32
C SER A 158 4.98 5.11 -43.04
N LYS A 159 6.32 5.24 -43.10
CA LYS A 159 7.12 6.46 -42.85
C LYS A 159 6.77 7.65 -43.75
N SER A 160 6.82 8.89 -43.24
CA SER A 160 7.88 9.87 -43.57
C SER A 160 7.68 11.26 -42.95
N ASP A 161 8.67 11.70 -42.18
CA ASP A 161 9.01 13.12 -41.95
C ASP A 161 9.95 13.57 -43.09
N PRO A 162 10.02 14.86 -43.52
CA PRO A 162 10.44 15.93 -42.60
C PRO A 162 9.90 17.37 -42.83
N LYS A 163 10.10 18.19 -41.78
CA LYS A 163 10.24 19.67 -41.71
C LYS A 163 10.14 20.49 -43.01
N THR A 164 9.45 21.65 -42.97
CA THR A 164 10.05 23.01 -42.75
C THR A 164 9.03 24.15 -43.00
N GLU A 165 8.91 25.03 -42.00
CA GLU A 165 8.50 26.47 -41.97
C GLU A 165 7.32 27.12 -42.76
N GLN A 166 6.63 28.00 -42.01
CA GLN A 166 6.06 29.31 -42.36
C GLN A 166 5.19 29.50 -43.64
N SER A 167 3.92 29.88 -43.46
CA SER A 167 3.48 31.31 -43.49
C SER A 167 1.98 31.51 -43.86
N VAL A 168 1.48 32.73 -43.56
CA VAL A 168 0.25 33.42 -44.02
C VAL A 168 -1.07 32.63 -44.16
N GLY A 169 -2.09 33.00 -43.38
CA GLY A 169 -3.42 32.37 -43.45
C GLY A 169 -4.43 33.05 -44.38
N LYS A 170 -5.61 32.43 -44.54
CA LYS A 170 -6.87 33.13 -44.83
C LYS A 170 -8.10 32.37 -44.35
N THR A 171 -8.97 33.16 -43.74
CA THR A 171 -10.36 32.98 -43.28
C THR A 171 -11.30 32.03 -44.04
N LYS A 172 -12.41 31.69 -43.33
CA LYS A 172 -13.72 31.10 -43.76
C LYS A 172 -13.84 29.58 -43.53
N LYS A 173 -14.96 29.02 -43.02
CA LYS A 173 -16.29 29.57 -42.62
C LYS A 173 -16.69 29.11 -41.20
N ARG A 174 -17.68 29.78 -40.61
CA ARG A 174 -18.32 29.37 -39.35
C ARG A 174 -19.17 28.12 -39.58
N ILE A 175 -18.90 27.05 -38.83
CA ILE A 175 -19.92 26.06 -38.44
C ILE A 175 -20.23 26.36 -36.97
N ALA A 176 -21.51 26.52 -36.64
CA ALA A 176 -21.94 26.84 -35.28
C ALA A 176 -22.01 25.56 -34.44
N ASP A 177 -20.85 25.10 -33.96
CA ASP A 177 -20.79 24.02 -32.96
C ASP A 177 -21.53 24.46 -31.68
N SER A 178 -22.74 23.94 -31.49
CA SER A 178 -23.53 24.05 -30.25
C SER A 178 -22.93 23.25 -29.07
N LYS A 179 -21.75 22.65 -29.26
CA LYS A 179 -21.05 21.85 -28.26
C LYS A 179 -20.36 22.76 -27.23
N PRO A 180 -20.72 22.71 -25.93
CA PRO A 180 -20.10 23.57 -24.92
C PRO A 180 -18.60 23.24 -24.79
N LYS A 181 -17.75 24.25 -25.02
CA LYS A 181 -16.29 24.12 -24.95
C LYS A 181 -15.88 23.52 -23.60
N LYS A 182 -15.20 22.36 -23.62
CA LYS A 182 -14.73 21.65 -22.41
C LYS A 182 -13.86 22.61 -21.58
N LYS A 183 -14.33 22.97 -20.39
CA LYS A 183 -13.62 23.89 -19.48
C LYS A 183 -12.30 23.23 -19.04
N LYS A 184 -11.17 23.98 -19.13
CA LYS A 184 -9.84 23.49 -18.72
C LYS A 184 -9.91 22.92 -17.30
N LYS A 185 -9.37 21.70 -17.09
CA LYS A 185 -9.28 21.07 -15.75
C LYS A 185 -8.50 22.02 -14.84
N LYS A 186 -9.14 22.49 -13.75
CA LYS A 186 -8.48 23.37 -12.78
C LYS A 186 -7.55 22.53 -11.90
N PHE A 187 -6.28 22.41 -12.30
CA PHE A 187 -5.25 21.80 -11.45
C PHE A 187 -5.22 22.49 -10.09
N ARG A 188 -5.20 21.70 -9.03
CA ARG A 188 -5.32 22.11 -7.64
C ARG A 188 -4.45 21.16 -6.82
N TYR A 189 -3.68 21.73 -5.90
CA TYR A 189 -2.74 20.99 -5.05
C TYR A 189 -3.40 20.10 -3.98
N GLU A 190 -4.73 20.13 -3.88
CA GLU A 190 -5.52 19.44 -2.86
C GLU A 190 -6.78 18.85 -3.50
N ASN A 191 -7.15 17.67 -3.01
CA ASN A 191 -8.41 17.01 -3.30
C ASN A 191 -9.62 17.84 -2.82
N LYS A 192 -10.80 17.54 -3.37
CA LYS A 192 -12.05 18.27 -3.05
C LYS A 192 -12.39 18.19 -1.55
N GLU A 193 -12.01 17.10 -0.89
CA GLU A 193 -12.32 16.79 0.50
C GLU A 193 -11.30 17.40 1.46
N GLU A 194 -10.01 17.27 1.18
CA GLU A 194 -8.93 17.98 1.88
C GLU A 194 -9.22 19.48 1.97
N ARG A 195 -9.64 20.10 0.86
CA ARG A 195 -10.05 21.51 0.84
C ARG A 195 -11.26 21.80 1.74
N LYS A 196 -12.26 20.92 1.80
CA LYS A 196 -13.41 21.08 2.71
C LYS A 196 -12.93 21.05 4.16
N LEU A 197 -12.08 20.09 4.51
CA LEU A 197 -11.51 19.94 5.85
C LEU A 197 -10.65 21.14 6.25
N LEU A 198 -9.78 21.63 5.36
CA LEU A 198 -8.95 22.81 5.60
C LEU A 198 -9.79 24.07 5.77
N ARG A 199 -10.82 24.28 4.94
CA ARG A 199 -11.77 25.41 5.11
C ARG A 199 -12.56 25.32 6.42
N ALA A 200 -12.92 24.12 6.88
CA ALA A 200 -13.56 23.93 8.18
C ALA A 200 -12.61 24.27 9.33
N LYS A 201 -11.36 23.77 9.29
CA LYS A 201 -10.30 24.10 10.26
C LYS A 201 -10.00 25.60 10.31
N GLU A 202 -9.91 26.25 9.16
CA GLU A 202 -9.70 27.70 9.04
C GLU A 202 -10.84 28.49 9.67
N ARG A 203 -12.10 28.15 9.33
CA ARG A 203 -13.30 28.78 9.92
C ARG A 203 -13.32 28.64 11.45
N LEU A 204 -13.04 27.45 11.97
CA LEU A 204 -12.96 27.20 13.42
C LEU A 204 -11.82 27.99 14.08
N SER A 205 -10.65 28.07 13.45
CA SER A 205 -9.53 28.92 13.90
C SER A 205 -9.95 30.39 13.98
N ASN A 206 -10.60 30.90 12.94
CA ASN A 206 -10.97 32.31 12.84
C ASN A 206 -12.11 32.65 13.82
N HIS A 207 -13.06 31.74 14.04
CA HIS A 207 -14.09 31.87 15.07
C HIS A 207 -13.48 31.93 16.48
N ARG A 208 -12.59 30.99 16.84
CA ARG A 208 -11.89 31.01 18.14
C ARG A 208 -11.10 32.30 18.35
N LYS A 209 -10.40 32.79 17.31
CA LYS A 209 -9.68 34.07 17.36
C LYS A 209 -10.62 35.28 17.50
N ALA A 210 -11.83 35.22 16.96
CA ALA A 210 -12.83 36.27 17.12
C ALA A 210 -13.45 36.26 18.53
N GLN A 211 -13.75 35.10 19.10
CA GLN A 211 -14.19 34.97 20.50
C GLN A 211 -13.14 35.50 21.48
N ALA A 212 -11.89 35.07 21.35
CA ALA A 212 -10.77 35.54 22.19
C ALA A 212 -10.44 37.05 22.03
N ARG A 213 -10.98 37.73 21.00
CA ARG A 213 -10.93 39.20 20.83
C ARG A 213 -12.13 39.92 21.42
N ARG A 214 -13.23 39.21 21.71
CA ARG A 214 -14.47 39.72 22.31
C ARG A 214 -14.51 39.50 23.83
N GLU A 215 -13.71 38.57 24.32
CA GLU A 215 -13.47 38.26 25.75
C GLU A 215 -12.33 39.11 26.36
N ARG A 216 -11.79 40.08 25.61
CA ARG A 216 -10.80 41.08 26.03
C ARG A 216 -11.37 42.48 25.86
#